data_AF-A0A2T3KR11-F1
#
_entry.id   AF-A0A2T3KR11-F1
#
_cell.length_a   1.000
_cell.length_b   1.000
_cell.length_c   1.000
_cell.angle_alpha   90.00
_cell.angle_beta   90.00
_cell.angle_gamma   90.00
#
_symmetry.space_group_name_H-M   'P 1'
#
loop_
_entity.id
_entity.type
_entity.pdbx_description
1 polymer ?
#
loop_
_entity_poly.entity_id
_entity_poly.type
_entity_poly.pdbx_seq_one_letter_code
_entity_poly.pdbx_strand_id
1 'polypeptide(L)'
;MDNQQQKSLLPVKGTHWKKWYVPLEEENATVRECLATQAPVAAGSADIPLIVRLIENPKFDIPGINLFNGAVSLEDHDVIHLLLGRGMLPKDEAFVIGFTMGSSNRMTTAEKKMYTFAAKYLYPGPYKFSDEDIIVFKKAAHLGYVSDCQPLDKINYSELMDLTLKEARERVGLEPELLAAYYQIESQRYPQFEECLRITPQGRELLASQLNADKLAG
;
A
#
# COMPACT_ATOMS: atom_id res chain seq x y z
N MET A 1 32.35 21.17 -1.74
CA MET A 1 31.52 20.23 -2.51
C MET A 1 30.48 19.74 -1.54
N ASP A 2 29.27 20.28 -1.66
CA ASP A 2 28.20 20.13 -0.68
C ASP A 2 27.81 18.67 -0.53
N ASN A 3 28.17 18.09 0.61
CA ASN A 3 27.63 16.84 1.08
C ASN A 3 26.26 17.15 1.68
N GLN A 4 25.25 17.39 0.82
CA GLN A 4 23.87 17.33 1.27
C GLN A 4 23.64 15.88 1.71
N GLN A 5 23.65 15.63 3.02
CA GLN A 5 23.09 14.42 3.60
C GLN A 5 21.70 14.24 2.99
N GLN A 6 21.59 13.36 2.01
CA GLN A 6 20.30 12.98 1.43
C GLN A 6 19.48 12.46 2.60
N LYS A 7 18.48 13.26 2.99
CA LYS A 7 17.62 12.95 4.13
C LYS A 7 16.96 11.61 3.79
N SER A 8 17.30 10.57 4.56
CA SER A 8 16.80 9.23 4.30
C SER A 8 15.27 9.27 4.22
N LEU A 9 14.71 8.70 3.16
CA LEU A 9 13.26 8.58 2.99
C LEU A 9 12.69 7.39 3.79
N LEU A 10 13.56 6.65 4.49
CA LEU A 10 13.15 5.54 5.34
C LEU A 10 12.57 6.03 6.68
N PRO A 11 11.51 5.37 7.18
CA PRO A 11 11.07 5.53 8.55
C PRO A 11 12.17 5.22 9.56
N VAL A 12 12.06 5.82 10.74
CA VAL A 12 12.92 5.45 11.87
C VAL A 12 12.62 3.99 12.27
N LYS A 13 13.64 3.24 12.66
CA LYS A 13 13.48 1.87 13.11
C LYS A 13 12.49 1.77 14.28
N GLY A 14 11.56 0.83 14.21
CA GLY A 14 10.49 0.67 15.19
C GLY A 14 9.33 1.64 14.98
N THR A 15 9.11 2.11 13.75
CA THR A 15 7.96 2.97 13.44
C THR A 15 6.67 2.17 13.53
N HIS A 16 5.71 2.69 14.30
CA HIS A 16 4.38 2.12 14.43
C HIS A 16 3.63 2.13 13.09
N TRP A 17 2.87 1.08 12.77
CA TRP A 17 2.23 0.89 11.46
C TRP A 17 1.40 2.10 10.98
N LYS A 18 0.70 2.80 11.89
CA LYS A 18 -0.07 4.03 11.57
C LYS A 18 0.76 5.15 10.95
N LYS A 19 2.07 5.14 11.18
CA LYS A 19 3.05 6.11 10.67
C LYS A 19 4.08 5.48 9.74
N TRP A 20 4.05 4.16 9.59
CA TRP A 20 5.00 3.46 8.74
C TRP A 20 4.61 3.65 7.28
N TYR A 21 5.58 4.10 6.49
CA TYR A 21 5.42 4.41 5.08
C TYR A 21 6.79 4.60 4.46
N VAL A 22 7.05 3.90 3.35
CA VAL A 22 8.21 4.17 2.50
C VAL A 22 7.70 4.76 1.18
N PRO A 23 8.15 5.97 0.80
CA PRO A 23 7.65 6.62 -0.39
C PRO A 23 8.06 5.93 -1.68
N LEU A 24 7.25 6.13 -2.72
CA LEU A 24 7.55 5.64 -4.07
C LEU A 24 8.90 6.17 -4.60
N GLU A 25 9.31 7.37 -4.16
CA GLU A 25 10.59 7.98 -4.52
C GLU A 25 11.83 7.31 -3.88
N GLU A 26 11.64 6.44 -2.87
CA GLU A 26 12.75 5.63 -2.36
C GLU A 26 13.04 4.49 -3.33
N GLU A 27 14.28 4.46 -3.83
CA GLU A 27 14.74 3.53 -4.86
C GLU A 27 15.93 2.69 -4.41
N ASN A 28 16.70 3.16 -3.42
CA ASN A 28 18.05 2.68 -3.14
C ASN A 28 18.10 1.70 -1.97
N ALA A 29 17.20 1.85 -0.98
CA ALA A 29 17.10 0.90 0.11
C ALA A 29 16.63 -0.47 -0.40
N THR A 30 17.15 -1.54 0.20
CA THR A 30 16.67 -2.89 -0.07
C THR A 30 15.31 -3.14 0.57
N VAL A 31 14.54 -4.07 0.00
CA VAL A 31 13.26 -4.51 0.58
C VAL A 31 13.43 -4.90 2.05
N ARG A 32 14.49 -5.66 2.37
CA ARG A 32 14.83 -6.08 3.74
C ARG A 32 15.11 -4.90 4.67
N GLU A 33 15.88 -3.91 4.22
CA GLU A 33 16.17 -2.70 5.02
C GLU A 33 14.90 -1.91 5.31
N CYS A 34 14.01 -1.78 4.32
CA CYS A 34 12.72 -1.12 4.48
C CYS A 34 11.85 -1.84 5.51
N LEU A 35 11.69 -3.16 5.40
CA LEU A 35 10.90 -3.96 6.36
C LEU A 35 11.45 -3.87 7.78
N ALA A 36 12.78 -3.84 7.94
CA ALA A 36 13.45 -3.71 9.24
C ALA A 36 13.14 -2.40 9.98
N THR A 37 12.49 -1.42 9.33
CA THR A 37 12.06 -0.16 9.98
C THR A 37 10.73 -0.28 10.72
N GLN A 38 9.93 -1.32 10.47
CA GLN A 38 8.64 -1.52 11.13
C GLN A 38 8.79 -1.85 12.63
N ALA A 39 7.83 -1.39 13.43
CA ALA A 39 7.64 -1.90 14.79
C ALA A 39 6.99 -3.31 14.76
N PRO A 40 7.34 -4.21 15.68
CA PRO A 40 6.58 -5.43 15.88
C PRO A 40 5.10 -5.13 16.16
N VAL A 41 4.19 -5.81 15.46
CA VAL A 41 2.75 -5.71 15.73
C VAL A 41 2.44 -6.51 16.99
N ALA A 42 1.95 -5.84 18.04
CA ALA A 42 1.54 -6.53 19.26
C ALA A 42 0.23 -7.29 19.04
N ALA A 43 0.22 -8.59 19.37
CA ALA A 43 -0.96 -9.44 19.29
C ALA A 43 -2.11 -8.91 20.16
N GLY A 44 -3.34 -8.95 19.64
CA GLY A 44 -4.55 -8.63 20.39
C GLY A 44 -4.92 -7.14 20.48
N SER A 45 -4.23 -6.24 19.76
CA SER A 45 -4.65 -4.83 19.72
C SER A 45 -5.88 -4.64 18.80
N ALA A 46 -6.85 -3.84 19.23
CA ALA A 46 -7.98 -3.41 18.38
C ALA A 46 -7.53 -2.45 17.25
N ASP A 47 -6.23 -2.16 17.21
CA ASP A 47 -5.54 -1.21 16.36
C ASP A 47 -4.61 -1.94 15.39
N ILE A 48 -4.94 -3.16 14.96
CA ILE A 48 -4.18 -3.85 13.89
C ILE A 48 -4.64 -3.38 12.49
N PRO A 49 -3.73 -3.33 11.48
CA PRO A 49 -4.06 -3.03 10.09
C PRO A 49 -5.18 -3.91 9.53
N LEU A 50 -5.87 -3.43 8.48
CA LEU A 50 -7.02 -4.15 7.92
C LEU A 50 -6.59 -5.52 7.38
N ILE A 51 -5.42 -5.61 6.75
CA ILE A 51 -4.91 -6.87 6.22
C ILE A 51 -4.80 -7.97 7.27
N VAL A 52 -4.29 -7.63 8.46
CA VAL A 52 -4.10 -8.59 9.55
C VAL A 52 -5.44 -9.20 9.93
N ARG A 53 -6.49 -8.38 9.98
CA ARG A 53 -7.86 -8.83 10.27
C ARG A 53 -8.44 -9.70 9.15
N LEU A 54 -8.11 -9.39 7.89
CA LEU A 54 -8.54 -10.19 6.75
C LEU A 54 -7.87 -11.57 6.77
N ILE A 55 -6.60 -11.65 7.13
CA ILE A 55 -5.86 -12.91 7.25
C ILE A 55 -6.32 -13.72 8.47
N GLU A 56 -6.52 -13.09 9.62
CA GLU A 56 -6.88 -13.78 10.87
C GLU A 56 -8.29 -14.38 10.87
N ASN A 57 -9.19 -13.92 9.98
CA ASN A 57 -10.56 -14.39 9.94
C ASN A 57 -10.81 -15.34 8.75
N PRO A 58 -11.05 -16.65 9.00
CA PRO A 58 -11.18 -17.67 7.96
C PRO A 58 -12.37 -17.47 7.01
N LYS A 59 -13.29 -16.53 7.29
CA LYS A 59 -14.38 -16.18 6.37
C LYS A 59 -13.92 -15.42 5.13
N PHE A 60 -12.69 -14.90 5.13
CA PHE A 60 -12.11 -14.10 4.05
C PHE A 60 -11.36 -14.94 2.99
N ASP A 61 -11.39 -16.28 3.10
CA ASP A 61 -10.90 -17.18 2.05
C ASP A 61 -11.81 -17.10 0.80
N ILE A 62 -11.24 -16.74 -0.35
CA ILE A 62 -11.96 -16.54 -1.61
C ILE A 62 -11.51 -17.59 -2.62
N PRO A 63 -12.42 -18.49 -3.04
CA PRO A 63 -12.11 -19.47 -4.07
C PRO A 63 -11.60 -18.85 -5.38
N GLY A 64 -10.39 -19.22 -5.79
CA GLY A 64 -9.76 -18.77 -7.05
C GLY A 64 -9.08 -17.40 -6.98
N ILE A 65 -8.95 -16.82 -5.79
CA ILE A 65 -8.12 -15.65 -5.52
C ILE A 65 -7.23 -16.02 -4.32
N ASN A 66 -5.97 -16.37 -4.59
CA ASN A 66 -5.00 -16.70 -3.54
C ASN A 66 -4.42 -15.44 -2.89
N LEU A 67 -5.20 -14.37 -2.73
CA LEU A 67 -4.69 -13.14 -2.10
C LEU A 67 -4.25 -13.39 -0.65
N PHE A 68 -4.91 -14.32 0.04
CA PHE A 68 -4.74 -14.59 1.47
C PHE A 68 -4.64 -16.09 1.81
N ASN A 69 -4.35 -16.94 0.80
CA ASN A 69 -3.92 -18.30 1.09
C ASN A 69 -2.48 -18.19 1.60
N GLY A 70 -2.16 -18.84 2.73
CA GLY A 70 -0.95 -18.63 3.55
C GLY A 70 0.43 -18.75 2.88
N ALA A 71 0.51 -18.74 1.55
CA ALA A 71 1.68 -18.45 0.73
C ALA A 71 1.93 -16.94 0.48
N VAL A 72 0.94 -16.05 0.64
CA VAL A 72 1.18 -14.61 0.85
C VAL A 72 1.15 -14.38 2.36
N SER A 73 2.32 -14.46 2.97
CA SER A 73 2.53 -14.15 4.38
C SER A 73 2.27 -12.65 4.64
N LEU A 74 2.06 -12.27 5.91
CA LEU A 74 2.00 -10.85 6.30
C LEU A 74 3.23 -10.07 5.80
N GLU A 75 4.39 -10.74 5.76
CA GLU A 75 5.62 -10.18 5.20
C GLU A 75 5.50 -9.89 3.70
N ASP A 76 4.96 -10.83 2.91
CA ASP A 76 4.76 -10.63 1.46
C ASP A 76 3.83 -9.44 1.18
N HIS A 77 2.78 -9.29 1.99
CA HIS A 77 1.89 -8.14 1.92
C HIS A 77 2.60 -6.82 2.24
N ASP A 78 3.44 -6.81 3.28
CA ASP A 78 4.24 -5.63 3.63
C ASP A 78 5.24 -5.29 2.50
N VAL A 79 5.76 -6.28 1.78
CA VAL A 79 6.56 -6.04 0.56
C VAL A 79 5.72 -5.39 -0.54
N ILE A 80 4.45 -5.78 -0.74
CA ILE A 80 3.58 -5.13 -1.71
C ILE A 80 3.41 -3.63 -1.38
N HIS A 81 3.25 -3.29 -0.11
CA HIS A 81 3.20 -1.89 0.34
C HIS A 81 4.47 -1.12 -0.05
N LEU A 82 5.65 -1.73 0.12
CA LEU A 82 6.92 -1.12 -0.29
C LEU A 82 7.03 -0.93 -1.80
N LEU A 83 6.66 -1.96 -2.57
CA LEU A 83 6.71 -1.93 -4.03
C LEU A 83 5.79 -0.84 -4.59
N LEU A 84 4.60 -0.70 -4.01
CA LEU A 84 3.63 0.31 -4.42
C LEU A 84 3.92 1.69 -3.80
N GLY A 85 4.79 1.79 -2.79
CA GLY A 85 5.02 3.06 -2.10
C GLY A 85 3.78 3.50 -1.33
N ARG A 86 3.23 2.60 -0.51
CA ARG A 86 2.04 2.78 0.31
C ARG A 86 2.32 2.45 1.78
N GLY A 87 1.53 3.05 2.67
CA GLY A 87 1.60 2.78 4.11
C GLY A 87 0.44 1.90 4.56
N MET A 88 0.06 1.91 5.83
CA MET A 88 -0.91 0.91 6.36
C MET A 88 -2.27 1.52 6.76
N LEU A 89 -2.58 2.76 6.35
CA LEU A 89 -3.85 3.42 6.69
C LEU A 89 -4.97 2.98 5.72
N PRO A 90 -6.26 3.25 6.02
CA PRO A 90 -7.39 2.65 5.28
C PRO A 90 -7.33 2.83 3.76
N LYS A 91 -6.96 4.02 3.25
CA LYS A 91 -6.85 4.24 1.79
C LYS A 91 -5.63 3.55 1.18
N ASP A 92 -4.54 3.39 1.94
CA ASP A 92 -3.42 2.59 1.46
C ASP A 92 -3.79 1.13 1.32
N GLU A 93 -4.43 0.55 2.35
CA GLU A 93 -4.90 -0.84 2.33
C GLU A 93 -5.91 -1.05 1.20
N ALA A 94 -6.81 -0.09 0.99
CA ALA A 94 -7.72 -0.09 -0.15
C ALA A 94 -6.98 -0.12 -1.48
N PHE A 95 -5.93 0.69 -1.62
CA PHE A 95 -5.11 0.72 -2.82
C PHE A 95 -4.37 -0.61 -3.03
N VAL A 96 -3.68 -1.12 -2.02
CA VAL A 96 -2.88 -2.34 -2.10
C VAL A 96 -3.73 -3.56 -2.43
N ILE A 97 -4.84 -3.76 -1.73
CA ILE A 97 -5.75 -4.87 -2.00
C ILE A 97 -6.35 -4.74 -3.41
N GLY A 98 -6.77 -3.53 -3.79
CA GLY A 98 -7.32 -3.25 -5.11
C GLY A 98 -6.32 -3.59 -6.21
N PHE A 99 -5.11 -3.02 -6.14
CA PHE A 99 -4.06 -3.22 -7.14
C PHE A 99 -3.67 -4.70 -7.27
N THR A 100 -3.49 -5.38 -6.13
CA THR A 100 -3.17 -6.81 -6.09
C THR A 100 -4.24 -7.61 -6.85
N MET A 101 -5.52 -7.43 -6.50
CA MET A 101 -6.63 -8.10 -7.21
C MET A 101 -6.70 -7.78 -8.70
N GLY A 102 -6.39 -6.53 -9.08
CA GLY A 102 -6.34 -6.09 -10.46
C GLY A 102 -5.27 -6.83 -11.27
N SER A 103 -4.06 -6.91 -10.72
CA SER A 103 -2.90 -7.57 -11.36
C SER A 103 -3.08 -9.09 -11.53
N SER A 104 -3.82 -9.74 -10.61
CA SER A 104 -3.97 -11.19 -10.58
C SER A 104 -4.79 -11.80 -11.71
N ASN A 105 -5.65 -11.04 -12.37
CA ASN A 105 -6.73 -11.61 -13.17
C ASN A 105 -6.94 -10.94 -14.55
N ARG A 106 -5.83 -10.69 -15.29
CA ARG A 106 -5.82 -10.17 -16.67
C ARG A 106 -6.67 -10.95 -17.70
N MET A 107 -7.27 -12.10 -17.37
CA MET A 107 -7.91 -13.01 -18.33
C MET A 107 -9.40 -13.35 -18.10
N THR A 108 -10.08 -12.82 -17.08
CA THR A 108 -11.55 -12.95 -16.92
C THR A 108 -12.17 -11.64 -16.46
N THR A 109 -13.49 -11.44 -16.60
CA THR A 109 -14.22 -10.23 -16.20
C THR A 109 -13.95 -9.85 -14.73
N ALA A 110 -12.84 -9.15 -14.50
CA ALA A 110 -12.24 -8.86 -13.20
C ALA A 110 -13.19 -8.04 -12.32
N GLU A 111 -13.99 -7.19 -12.98
CA GLU A 111 -15.00 -6.35 -12.36
C GLU A 111 -15.95 -7.16 -11.47
N LYS A 112 -16.55 -8.23 -11.98
CA LYS A 112 -17.59 -8.95 -11.22
C LYS A 112 -17.04 -9.58 -9.94
N LYS A 113 -15.82 -10.14 -9.99
CA LYS A 113 -15.15 -10.74 -8.81
C LYS A 113 -14.73 -9.65 -7.82
N MET A 114 -14.14 -8.56 -8.31
CA MET A 114 -13.78 -7.39 -7.51
C MET A 114 -14.99 -6.79 -6.78
N TYR A 115 -16.08 -6.52 -7.51
CA TYR A 115 -17.31 -5.99 -6.93
C TYR A 115 -17.93 -6.95 -5.92
N THR A 116 -17.90 -8.26 -6.19
CA THR A 116 -18.38 -9.28 -5.25
C THR A 116 -17.53 -9.31 -3.98
N PHE A 117 -16.21 -9.23 -4.11
CA PHE A 117 -15.29 -9.16 -2.97
C PHE A 117 -15.54 -7.89 -2.13
N ALA A 118 -15.56 -6.73 -2.77
CA ALA A 118 -15.86 -5.46 -2.09
C ALA A 118 -17.22 -5.54 -1.39
N ALA A 119 -18.22 -6.09 -2.06
CA ALA A 119 -19.56 -6.22 -1.52
C ALA A 119 -19.66 -7.10 -0.30
N LYS A 120 -18.92 -8.21 -0.30
CA LYS A 120 -18.99 -9.23 0.73
C LYS A 120 -18.09 -8.90 1.93
N TYR A 121 -16.99 -8.19 1.72
CA TYR A 121 -15.92 -8.10 2.71
C TYR A 121 -15.45 -6.69 3.04
N LEU A 122 -15.54 -5.75 2.10
CA LEU A 122 -15.12 -4.36 2.33
C LEU A 122 -16.28 -3.45 2.77
N TYR A 123 -17.53 -3.76 2.39
CA TYR A 123 -18.72 -3.00 2.80
C TYR A 123 -19.32 -3.35 4.19
N PRO A 124 -19.42 -4.63 4.63
CA PRO A 124 -20.14 -4.94 5.86
C PRO A 124 -19.26 -4.91 7.12
N GLY A 125 -19.84 -4.46 8.25
CA GLY A 125 -19.26 -4.57 9.59
C GLY A 125 -18.62 -3.28 10.13
N PRO A 126 -18.09 -3.32 11.37
CA PRO A 126 -17.52 -2.15 12.07
C PRO A 126 -16.17 -1.69 11.50
N TYR A 127 -15.62 -2.42 10.54
CA TYR A 127 -14.29 -2.19 9.94
C TYR A 127 -14.39 -1.96 8.43
N LYS A 128 -15.55 -1.48 7.97
CA LYS A 128 -15.84 -1.23 6.57
C LYS A 128 -14.98 -0.10 6.03
N PHE A 129 -14.57 -0.25 4.78
CA PHE A 129 -14.12 0.88 3.99
C PHE A 129 -15.23 1.93 3.88
N SER A 130 -14.84 3.19 3.96
CA SER A 130 -15.70 4.30 3.58
C SER A 130 -15.98 4.26 2.07
N ASP A 131 -17.00 5.01 1.63
CA ASP A 131 -17.29 5.13 0.20
C ASP A 131 -16.08 5.67 -0.59
N GLU A 132 -15.26 6.51 0.04
CA GLU A 132 -14.03 7.04 -0.55
C GLU A 132 -12.93 5.98 -0.65
N ASP A 133 -12.75 5.14 0.37
CA ASP A 133 -11.77 4.04 0.35
C ASP A 133 -12.14 3.05 -0.75
N ILE A 134 -13.44 2.80 -0.95
CA ILE A 134 -13.95 1.96 -2.04
C ILE A 134 -13.66 2.56 -3.42
N ILE A 135 -13.70 3.89 -3.56
CA ILE A 135 -13.30 4.56 -4.80
C ILE A 135 -11.81 4.35 -5.06
N VAL A 136 -10.96 4.50 -4.04
CA VAL A 136 -9.51 4.24 -4.14
C VAL A 136 -9.27 2.79 -4.54
N PHE A 137 -9.92 1.83 -3.88
CA PHE A 137 -9.86 0.40 -4.19
C PHE A 137 -10.21 0.09 -5.66
N LYS A 138 -11.36 0.57 -6.16
CA LYS A 138 -11.81 0.28 -7.53
C LYS A 138 -10.85 0.82 -8.58
N LYS A 139 -10.33 2.02 -8.34
CA LYS A 139 -9.38 2.66 -9.25
C LYS A 139 -8.00 1.98 -9.19
N ALA A 140 -7.54 1.57 -8.01
CA ALA A 140 -6.31 0.80 -7.85
C ALA A 140 -6.41 -0.57 -8.55
N ALA A 141 -7.57 -1.23 -8.45
CA ALA A 141 -7.82 -2.47 -9.16
C ALA A 141 -7.86 -2.29 -10.69
N HIS A 142 -8.45 -1.20 -11.18
CA HIS A 142 -8.35 -0.86 -12.59
C HIS A 142 -6.88 -0.61 -12.99
N LEU A 143 -6.11 0.10 -12.17
CA LEU A 143 -4.70 0.36 -12.40
C LEU A 143 -3.87 -0.93 -12.47
N GLY A 144 -4.06 -1.84 -11.52
CA GLY A 144 -3.40 -3.15 -11.52
C GLY A 144 -3.79 -4.02 -12.71
N TYR A 145 -5.04 -3.89 -13.20
CA TYR A 145 -5.51 -4.60 -14.40
C TYR A 145 -4.83 -4.09 -15.68
N VAL A 146 -4.60 -2.78 -15.81
CA VAL A 146 -3.98 -2.16 -17.01
C VAL A 146 -2.46 -2.05 -16.95
N SER A 147 -1.85 -2.10 -15.75
CA SER A 147 -0.40 -2.19 -15.61
C SER A 147 0.09 -3.47 -16.29
N ASP A 148 1.36 -3.51 -16.73
CA ASP A 148 1.99 -4.69 -17.34
C ASP A 148 2.75 -5.60 -16.35
N CYS A 149 2.75 -5.27 -15.05
CA CYS A 149 3.45 -6.02 -14.00
C CYS A 149 3.08 -7.51 -13.88
N GLN A 150 3.90 -8.30 -13.18
CA GLN A 150 3.54 -9.66 -12.81
C GLN A 150 2.34 -9.65 -11.86
N PRO A 151 1.44 -10.66 -11.95
CA PRO A 151 0.41 -10.89 -10.94
C PRO A 151 1.01 -10.90 -9.53
N LEU A 152 0.63 -9.93 -8.68
CA LEU A 152 1.27 -9.77 -7.37
C LEU A 152 1.04 -11.00 -6.47
N ASP A 153 -0.09 -11.69 -6.61
CA ASP A 153 -0.41 -12.94 -5.88
C ASP A 153 0.42 -14.17 -6.32
N LYS A 154 1.33 -14.04 -7.29
CA LYS A 154 2.16 -15.14 -7.81
C LYS A 154 3.66 -14.92 -7.66
N ILE A 155 4.07 -13.79 -7.08
CA ILE A 155 5.47 -13.43 -6.92
C ILE A 155 6.09 -14.25 -5.78
N ASN A 156 7.31 -14.72 -6.00
CA ASN A 156 8.15 -15.23 -4.92
C ASN A 156 8.91 -14.07 -4.25
N TYR A 157 8.32 -13.45 -3.24
CA TYR A 157 8.89 -12.24 -2.60
C TYR A 157 10.21 -12.48 -1.88
N SER A 158 10.51 -13.73 -1.50
CA SER A 158 11.82 -14.07 -0.92
C SER A 158 12.99 -13.72 -1.84
N GLU A 159 12.78 -13.75 -3.16
CA GLU A 159 13.77 -13.38 -4.18
C GLU A 159 13.98 -11.86 -4.31
N LEU A 160 13.09 -11.04 -3.72
CA LEU A 160 13.17 -9.58 -3.79
C LEU A 160 13.87 -8.97 -2.57
N MET A 161 14.07 -9.73 -1.50
CA MET A 161 14.47 -9.19 -0.19
C MET A 161 15.77 -8.39 -0.21
N ASP A 162 16.75 -8.85 -0.98
CA ASP A 162 18.07 -8.23 -1.06
C ASP A 162 18.21 -7.30 -2.29
N LEU A 163 17.15 -7.13 -3.07
CA LEU A 163 17.09 -6.15 -4.16
C LEU A 163 16.75 -4.77 -3.58
N THR A 164 17.31 -3.74 -4.20
CA THR A 164 16.85 -2.36 -3.99
C THR A 164 15.39 -2.22 -4.41
N LEU A 165 14.65 -1.24 -3.87
CA LEU A 165 13.25 -1.02 -4.26
C LEU A 165 13.11 -0.77 -5.77
N LYS A 166 14.09 -0.12 -6.39
CA LYS A 166 14.14 0.04 -7.84
C LYS A 166 14.22 -1.30 -8.56
N GLU A 167 15.23 -2.11 -8.25
CA GLU A 167 15.43 -3.42 -8.88
C GLU A 167 14.24 -4.36 -8.63
N ALA A 168 13.64 -4.31 -7.44
CA ALA A 168 12.46 -5.09 -7.11
C ALA A 168 11.24 -4.66 -7.94
N ARG A 169 10.98 -3.35 -8.09
CA ARG A 169 9.91 -2.83 -8.96
C ARG A 169 10.13 -3.19 -10.41
N GLU A 170 11.37 -3.04 -10.92
CA GLU A 170 11.75 -3.45 -12.28
C GLU A 170 11.56 -4.95 -12.50
N ARG A 171 11.97 -5.79 -11.53
CA ARG A 171 11.79 -7.25 -11.59
C ARG A 171 10.32 -7.64 -11.68
N VAL A 172 9.46 -6.94 -10.94
CA VAL A 172 8.01 -7.17 -10.95
C VAL A 172 7.36 -6.56 -12.19
N GLY A 173 8.01 -5.63 -12.89
CA GLY A 173 7.45 -4.89 -14.02
C GLY A 173 6.47 -3.80 -13.59
N LEU A 174 6.65 -3.24 -12.39
CA LEU A 174 5.89 -2.07 -11.95
C LEU A 174 6.42 -0.81 -12.64
N GLU A 175 5.51 0.12 -12.89
CA GLU A 175 5.76 1.38 -13.59
C GLU A 175 5.59 2.55 -12.58
N PRO A 176 6.67 3.03 -11.92
CA PRO A 176 6.56 4.07 -10.90
C PRO A 176 5.88 5.35 -11.41
N GLU A 177 6.07 5.71 -12.67
CA GLU A 177 5.46 6.89 -13.29
C GLU A 177 3.94 6.75 -13.39
N LEU A 178 3.44 5.55 -13.71
CA LEU A 178 2.01 5.25 -13.76
C LEU A 178 1.38 5.36 -12.35
N LEU A 179 2.06 4.82 -11.33
CA LEU A 179 1.66 4.95 -9.93
C LEU A 179 1.66 6.42 -9.50
N ALA A 180 2.73 7.15 -9.78
CA ALA A 180 2.89 8.56 -9.40
C ALA A 180 1.81 9.46 -10.01
N ALA A 181 1.46 9.26 -11.28
CA ALA A 181 0.38 10.01 -11.94
C ALA A 181 -0.97 9.80 -11.23
N TYR A 182 -1.23 8.57 -10.80
CA TYR A 182 -2.42 8.25 -10.04
C TYR A 182 -2.39 8.86 -8.62
N TYR A 183 -1.23 8.86 -7.96
CA TYR A 183 -1.04 9.42 -6.62
C TYR A 183 -1.25 10.93 -6.60
N GLN A 184 -0.86 11.64 -7.65
CA GLN A 184 -1.16 13.07 -7.80
C GLN A 184 -2.67 13.35 -7.80
N ILE A 185 -3.45 12.57 -8.56
CA ILE A 185 -4.91 12.72 -8.63
C ILE A 185 -5.56 12.39 -7.29
N GLU A 186 -5.09 11.33 -6.63
CA GLU A 186 -5.59 10.93 -5.30
C GLU A 186 -5.29 12.00 -4.25
N SER A 187 -4.06 12.51 -4.20
CA SER A 187 -3.60 13.53 -3.26
C SER A 187 -4.40 14.83 -3.36
N GLN A 188 -4.69 15.27 -4.59
CA GLN A 188 -5.52 16.46 -4.85
C GLN A 188 -6.99 16.24 -4.48
N ARG A 189 -7.50 15.03 -4.65
CA ARG A 189 -8.91 14.70 -4.36
C ARG A 189 -9.18 14.57 -2.88
N TYR A 190 -8.21 14.09 -2.12
CA TYR A 190 -8.34 13.74 -0.71
C TYR A 190 -7.32 14.49 0.18
N PRO A 191 -7.24 15.84 0.09
CA PRO A 191 -6.22 16.62 0.79
C PRO A 191 -6.41 16.67 2.32
N GLN A 192 -7.53 16.16 2.84
CA GLN A 192 -7.81 16.04 4.27
C GLN A 192 -7.24 14.77 4.90
N PHE A 193 -6.72 13.84 4.09
CA PHE A 193 -6.19 12.56 4.56
C PHE A 193 -4.67 12.53 4.46
N GLU A 194 -4.00 12.28 5.59
CA GLU A 194 -2.53 12.23 5.67
C GLU A 194 -1.95 11.19 4.71
N GLU A 195 -2.59 10.02 4.59
CA GLU A 195 -2.18 8.95 3.69
C GLU A 195 -2.26 9.31 2.21
N CYS A 196 -3.19 10.19 1.80
CA CYS A 196 -3.27 10.68 0.43
C CYS A 196 -2.32 11.85 0.17
N LEU A 197 -1.96 12.62 1.19
CA LEU A 197 -0.96 13.67 1.04
C LEU A 197 0.47 13.10 0.97
N ARG A 198 0.82 12.15 1.84
CA ARG A 198 2.22 11.70 1.95
C ARG A 198 2.75 10.93 0.75
N ILE A 199 1.86 10.40 -0.09
CA ILE A 199 2.16 9.63 -1.31
C ILE A 199 2.70 10.45 -2.48
N THR A 200 2.77 11.79 -2.33
CA THR A 200 3.40 12.66 -3.34
C THR A 200 4.35 13.67 -2.67
N PRO A 201 5.37 14.18 -3.38
CA PRO A 201 6.24 15.22 -2.84
C PRO A 201 5.47 16.50 -2.51
N GLN A 202 4.59 16.95 -3.40
CA GLN A 202 3.78 18.15 -3.21
C GLN A 202 2.79 17.99 -2.05
N GLY A 203 2.17 16.82 -1.91
CA GLY A 203 1.28 16.54 -0.78
C GLY A 203 2.03 16.52 0.56
N ARG A 204 3.29 16.05 0.61
CA ARG A 204 4.13 16.14 1.83
C ARG A 204 4.45 17.57 2.22
N GLU A 205 4.69 18.47 1.26
CA GLU A 205 4.88 19.90 1.53
C GLU A 205 3.61 20.55 2.11
N LEU A 206 2.45 20.18 1.56
CA LEU A 206 1.15 20.64 2.07
C LEU A 206 0.89 20.12 3.48
N LEU A 207 1.13 18.83 3.73
CA LEU A 207 0.99 18.22 5.05
C LEU A 207 1.88 18.90 6.10
N ALA A 208 3.15 19.18 5.75
CA ALA A 208 4.06 19.91 6.64
C ALA A 208 3.54 21.32 6.95
N SER A 209 2.94 22.00 5.98
CA SER A 209 2.34 23.32 6.14
C SER A 209 1.11 23.29 7.05
N GLN A 210 0.23 22.29 6.88
CA GLN A 210 -0.95 22.08 7.73
C GLN A 210 -0.54 21.83 9.20
N LEU A 211 0.41 20.93 9.44
CA LEU A 211 0.90 20.63 10.79
C LEU A 211 1.55 21.85 11.48
N ASN A 212 2.20 22.73 10.72
CA ASN A 212 2.77 23.96 11.27
C ASN A 212 1.68 24.99 11.60
N ALA A 213 0.62 25.09 10.79
CA ALA A 213 -0.50 25.98 11.06
C ALA A 213 -1.25 25.56 12.33
N ASP A 214 -1.50 24.26 12.51
CA ASP A 214 -2.19 23.74 13.70
C ASP A 214 -1.41 23.99 15.00
N LYS A 215 -0.07 23.89 14.95
CA LYS A 215 0.81 24.23 16.09
C LYS A 215 0.81 25.70 16.46
N LEU A 216 0.51 26.59 15.51
CA LEU A 216 0.43 28.03 15.74
C LEU A 216 -0.97 28.48 16.20
N ALA A 217 -1.98 27.65 15.94
CA ALA A 217 -3.38 27.91 16.30
C ALA A 217 -3.79 27.30 17.66
N GLY A 218 -3.00 26.37 18.20
CA GLY A 218 -3.17 25.77 19.55
C GLY A 218 -2.26 26.39 20.59
#